data_AF-A0A059F4F7-F1
#
_entry.id   AF-A0A059F4F7-F1
#
_cell.length_a   1.000
_cell.length_b   1.000
_cell.length_c   1.000
_cell.angle_alpha   90.00
_cell.angle_beta   90.00
_cell.angle_gamma   90.00
#
_symmetry.space_group_name_H-M   'P 1'
#
loop_
_entity.id
_entity.type
_entity.pdbx_description
1 polymer ?
#
loop_
_entity_poly.entity_id
_entity_poly.type
_entity_poly.pdbx_seq_one_letter_code
_entity_poly.pdbx_strand_id
1 'polypeptide(L)' 'MLGGVRSIVNIDETMINHKIKAHHVRAPHDQTWLLCIVDCSFIPARGYCSIIENRSAASICFPSFLEL' A
#
# COMPACT_ATOMS: atom_id res chain seq x y z
N MET A 1 -2.97 8.81 -14.17
CA MET A 1 -3.78 9.51 -13.15
C MET A 1 -4.81 8.51 -12.63
N LEU A 2 -4.73 8.20 -11.34
CA LEU A 2 -5.73 7.41 -10.61
C LEU A 2 -6.73 8.39 -9.97
N GLY A 3 -8.01 8.03 -9.90
CA GLY A 3 -9.05 8.93 -9.38
C GLY A 3 -9.57 9.95 -10.38
N GLY A 4 -10.48 10.81 -9.91
CA GLY A 4 -11.21 11.79 -10.71
C GLY A 4 -12.60 12.08 -10.12
N VAL A 5 -13.32 13.05 -10.69
CA VAL A 5 -14.68 13.41 -10.23
C VAL A 5 -15.58 12.17 -10.32
N ARG A 6 -16.17 11.77 -9.18
CA ARG A 6 -17.02 10.58 -9.02
C ARG A 6 -16.31 9.23 -9.19
N SER A 7 -14.97 9.19 -9.17
CA SER A 7 -14.24 7.92 -9.07
C SER A 7 -14.22 7.44 -7.61
N ILE A 8 -14.36 6.12 -7.42
CA ILE A 8 -14.15 5.47 -6.13
C ILE A 8 -12.75 4.83 -6.17
N VAL A 9 -11.86 5.34 -5.32
CA VAL A 9 -10.52 4.77 -5.12
C VAL A 9 -10.48 4.03 -3.79
N ASN A 10 -9.93 2.82 -3.82
CA ASN A 10 -9.67 2.04 -2.63
C ASN A 10 -8.22 2.30 -2.21
N ILE A 11 -8.01 2.59 -0.92
CA ILE A 11 -6.69 2.84 -0.35
C ILE A 11 -6.52 1.91 0.83
N ASP A 12 -5.45 1.14 0.82
CA ASP A 12 -5.17 0.16 1.88
C ASP A 12 -3.66 0.01 2.13
N GLU A 13 -3.31 -0.39 3.34
CA GLU A 13 -1.97 -0.86 3.69
C GLU A 13 -1.92 -2.38 3.66
N THR A 14 -0.96 -2.95 2.95
CA THR A 14 -0.80 -4.40 2.89
C THR A 14 0.64 -4.84 3.11
N MET A 15 0.81 -5.95 3.82
CA MET A 15 2.12 -6.56 4.07
C MET A 15 2.43 -7.61 3.00
N ILE A 16 3.48 -7.40 2.21
CA ILE A 16 3.85 -8.28 1.08
C ILE A 16 4.96 -9.26 1.45
N ASN A 17 4.70 -10.09 2.44
CA ASN A 17 5.66 -11.11 2.86
C ASN A 17 5.36 -12.46 2.18
N HIS A 18 5.97 -12.72 1.03
CA HIS A 18 5.84 -14.01 0.36
C HIS A 18 6.58 -15.11 1.16
N LYS A 19 5.81 -15.96 1.84
CA LYS A 19 6.27 -17.17 2.55
C LYS A 19 7.48 -16.95 3.46
N ILE A 20 7.34 -16.09 4.45
CA ILE A 20 8.38 -16.00 5.47
C ILE A 20 8.34 -17.27 6.31
N LYS A 21 9.40 -18.08 6.18
CA LYS A 21 9.67 -19.22 7.06
C LYS A 21 10.11 -18.67 8.42
N ALA A 22 9.15 -18.40 9.30
CA ALA A 22 9.43 -18.13 10.70
C ALA A 22 9.74 -19.45 11.41
N HIS A 23 11.03 -19.73 11.67
CA HIS A 23 11.46 -20.97 12.35
C HIS A 23 10.99 -21.07 13.82
N HIS A 24 10.41 -20.00 14.40
CA HIS A 24 10.11 -19.93 15.84
C HIS A 24 8.85 -19.13 16.22
N VAL A 25 7.77 -19.16 15.42
CA VAL A 25 6.47 -18.53 15.77
C VAL A 25 6.53 -16.99 15.95
N ARG A 26 7.66 -16.36 15.60
CA ARG A 26 7.82 -14.90 15.64
C ARG A 26 7.57 -14.31 14.27
N ALA A 27 6.87 -13.18 14.23
CA ALA A 27 6.77 -12.41 13.02
C ALA A 27 8.19 -12.01 12.55
N PRO A 28 8.44 -12.03 11.24
CA PRO A 28 9.73 -11.62 10.69
C PRO A 28 10.04 -10.19 11.05
N HIS A 29 11.33 -9.93 11.28
CA HIS A 29 11.82 -8.60 11.62
C HIS A 29 11.75 -7.65 10.41
N ASP A 30 11.92 -8.19 9.20
CA ASP A 30 11.98 -7.42 7.96
C ASP A 30 10.67 -7.54 7.19
N GLN A 31 9.61 -6.92 7.72
CA GLN A 31 8.31 -6.87 7.03
C GLN A 31 8.32 -5.76 5.99
N THR A 32 8.03 -6.10 4.74
CA THR A 32 7.80 -5.08 3.71
C THR A 32 6.32 -4.74 3.67
N TRP A 33 6.02 -3.47 3.92
CA TRP A 33 4.67 -2.91 3.86
C TRP A 33 4.53 -2.05 2.62
N LEU A 34 3.35 -2.12 1.97
CA LEU A 34 2.99 -1.29 0.83
C LEU A 34 1.78 -0.42 1.17
N LEU A 35 1.79 0.80 0.66
CA LEU A 35 0.59 1.58 0.43
C LEU A 35 0.05 1.23 -0.96
N CYS A 36 -1.20 0.80 -1.04
CA CYS A 36 -1.88 0.45 -2.28
C CYS A 36 -3.03 1.41 -2.54
N ILE A 37 -3.11 1.95 -3.76
CA ILE A 37 -4.21 2.78 -4.25
C ILE A 37 -4.75 2.13 -5.51
N VAL A 38 -6.03 1.80 -5.52
CA VAL A 38 -6.68 1.09 -6.63
C VAL A 38 -7.91 1.87 -7.09
N ASP A 39 -7.92 2.26 -8.36
CA ASP A 39 -9.09 2.81 -9.02
C ASP A 39 -9.90 1.69 -9.68
N CYS A 40 -11.06 1.42 -9.09
CA CYS A 40 -11.99 0.37 -9.51
C CYS A 40 -12.94 0.82 -10.64
N SER A 41 -12.81 2.06 -11.13
CA SER A 41 -13.60 2.57 -12.24
C SER A 41 -13.13 2.02 -13.60
N PHE A 42 -12.01 1.31 -13.64
CA PHE A 42 -11.43 0.69 -14.84
C PHE A 42 -11.54 -0.84 -14.80
N ILE A 43 -11.58 -1.46 -15.98
CA ILE A 43 -11.48 -2.92 -16.15
C ILE A 43 -10.38 -3.22 -17.19
N PRO A 44 -9.24 -3.82 -16.80
CA PRO A 44 -8.87 -4.18 -15.43
C PRO A 44 -8.67 -2.92 -14.55
N ALA A 45 -8.82 -3.08 -13.24
CA ALA A 45 -8.58 -2.01 -12.27
C ALA A 45 -7.15 -1.48 -12.42
N ARG A 46 -6.97 -0.18 -12.16
CA ARG A 46 -5.66 0.47 -12.22
C ARG A 46 -5.14 0.69 -10.81
N GLY A 47 -3.90 0.28 -10.56
CA GLY A 47 -3.29 0.36 -9.23
C GLY A 47 -1.99 1.14 -9.21
N TYR A 48 -1.68 1.73 -8.07
CA TYR A 48 -0.37 2.24 -7.68
C TYR A 48 0.00 1.63 -6.34
N CYS A 49 1.24 1.16 -6.20
CA CYS A 49 1.76 0.64 -4.95
C CYS A 49 3.13 1.25 -4.67
N SER A 50 3.39 1.62 -3.41
CA SER A 50 4.69 2.12 -2.96
C SER A 50 5.10 1.46 -1.65
N ILE A 51 6.42 1.24 -1.49
CA ILE A 51 6.99 0.70 -0.26
C ILE A 51 6.93 1.77 0.83
N ILE A 52 6.41 1.39 2.00
CA ILE A 52 6.40 2.25 3.18
C ILE A 52 7.68 1.98 3.97
N GLU A 53 8.65 2.88 3.87
CA GLU A 53 9.90 2.80 4.64
C GLU A 53 9.69 3.11 6.14
N ASN A 54 8.70 3.97 6.46
CA ASN A 54 8.35 4.35 7.82
C ASN A 54 6.84 4.28 8.03
N ARG A 55 6.39 3.40 8.93
CA ARG A 55 4.97 3.14 9.22
C ARG A 55 4.40 4.02 10.35
N SER A 56 5.07 5.09 10.74
CA SER A 56 4.49 6.05 11.69
C SER A 56 3.24 6.72 11.09
N ALA A 57 2.25 7.05 11.92
CA ALA A 57 1.02 7.70 11.45
C ALA A 57 1.29 9.02 10.69
N ALA A 58 2.39 9.70 11.01
CA ALA A 58 2.82 10.94 10.35
C ALA A 58 3.37 10.70 8.94
N SER A 59 4.05 9.59 8.70
CA SER A 59 4.73 9.29 7.41
C SER A 59 3.80 8.69 6.36
N ILE A 60 2.67 8.09 6.76
CA ILE A 60 1.68 7.54 5.82
C ILE A 60 0.81 8.65 5.19
N CYS A 61 0.52 9.72 5.96
CA CYS A 61 -0.46 10.73 5.59
C CYS A 61 0.11 11.89 4.73
N PHE A 62 1.40 12.22 4.85
CA PHE A 62 1.94 13.47 4.30
C PHE A 62 2.66 13.40 2.94
N PRO A 63 3.58 12.45 2.67
CA PRO A 63 4.36 12.48 1.43
C PRO A 63 3.68 11.76 0.27
N SER A 64 2.98 10.65 0.53
CA SER A 64 2.46 9.72 -0.50
C SER A 64 1.35 10.31 -1.37
N PHE A 65 0.65 11.33 -0.89
CA PHE A 65 -0.52 11.91 -1.56
C PHE A 65 -0.21 13.15 -2.39
N LEU A 66 0.94 13.80 -2.19
CA LEU A 66 1.33 15.00 -2.96
C LEU A 66 2.00 14.65 -4.30
N GLU A 67 2.46 13.41 -4.47
CA GLU A 67 3.17 12.96 -5.68
C GLU A 67 2.29 12.17 -6.67
N LEU A 68 0.98 12.04 -6.40
CA LEU A 68 -0.02 11.34 -7.25
C LEU A 68 -0.96 12.31 -7.97
#